data_AF-A0A9E6BXB9-F1
#
_entry.id   AF-A0A9E6BXB9-F1
#
_cell.length_a   1.000
_cell.length_b   1.000
_cell.length_c   1.000
_cell.angle_alpha   90.00
_cell.angle_beta   90.00
_cell.angle_gamma   90.00
#
_symmetry.space_group_name_H-M   'P 1'
#
loop_
_entity.id
_entity.type
_entity.pdbx_description
1 polymer ?
#
loop_
_entity_poly.entity_id
_entity_poly.type
_entity_poly.pdbx_seq_one_letter_code
_entity_poly.pdbx_strand_id
1 'polypeptide(L)'
;MNPATAILFTGGVLGAGVYIVSVLDRLLAGTAAGNREGTAALLLDPFRSVALLMSQRRTVTERPDREAWALAPALLAGLAAVAFTAIPLTPGLAIADVPVGIVLFGAALVQVMVAVFLHGWSSNSIFPLIGGYRFAALALSVGIPFSLVLITTAIPAESLSVGVIISSQAELWNVLRQPLGLPIYLLTALGFAFWGPFQHPDAADLAGGSQTETSGTALLAWRTARAALLVSAAAMGSAAFLGGPLGPWLPGWAWSILKTVALLAVMIWFGHRTARPRMENVVKFGWLVLLPLALVDVFVSGALTL
;
A
#
# COMPACT_ATOMS: atom_id res chain seq x y z
N MET A 1 -24.32 -4.32 5.73
CA MET A 1 -24.11 -2.90 6.09
C MET A 1 -24.78 -2.03 5.03
N ASN A 2 -25.34 -0.86 5.37
CA ASN A 2 -25.85 0.08 4.35
C ASN A 2 -24.66 0.66 3.55
N PRO A 3 -24.75 0.86 2.22
CA PRO A 3 -23.67 1.45 1.43
C PRO A 3 -23.13 2.77 2.01
N ALA A 4 -23.99 3.64 2.55
CA ALA A 4 -23.55 4.90 3.17
C ALA A 4 -22.65 4.65 4.40
N THR A 5 -23.04 3.72 5.26
CA THR A 5 -22.23 3.33 6.43
C THR A 5 -20.91 2.66 6.03
N ALA A 6 -20.88 1.92 4.92
CA ALA A 6 -19.66 1.33 4.38
C ALA A 6 -18.67 2.38 3.92
N ILE A 7 -19.13 3.39 3.17
CA ILE A 7 -18.28 4.49 2.71
C ILE A 7 -17.71 5.28 3.89
N LEU A 8 -18.55 5.64 4.87
CA LEU A 8 -18.10 6.37 6.05
C LEU A 8 -17.11 5.58 6.89
N PHE A 9 -17.35 4.28 7.08
CA PHE A 9 -16.46 3.41 7.83
C PHE A 9 -15.11 3.24 7.13
N THR A 10 -15.09 2.91 5.82
CA THR A 10 -13.86 2.81 5.02
C THR A 10 -13.09 4.12 5.05
N GLY A 11 -13.76 5.25 4.83
CA GLY A 11 -13.15 6.58 4.85
C GLY A 11 -12.56 6.92 6.22
N GLY A 12 -13.27 6.61 7.32
CA GLY A 12 -12.80 6.81 8.68
C GLY A 12 -11.56 5.97 9.01
N VAL A 13 -11.58 4.67 8.67
CA VAL A 13 -10.45 3.77 8.95
C VAL A 13 -9.23 4.14 8.11
N LEU A 14 -9.39 4.42 6.81
CA LEU A 14 -8.29 4.86 5.98
C LEU A 14 -7.76 6.23 6.41
N GLY A 15 -8.63 7.16 6.79
CA GLY A 15 -8.22 8.47 7.33
C GLY A 15 -7.39 8.34 8.61
N ALA A 16 -7.83 7.50 9.55
CA ALA A 16 -7.06 7.18 10.76
C ALA A 16 -5.73 6.48 10.41
N GLY A 17 -5.73 5.56 9.45
CA GLY A 17 -4.53 4.90 8.94
C GLY A 17 -3.54 5.87 8.32
N VAL A 18 -4.00 6.82 7.50
CA VAL A 18 -3.16 7.87 6.90
C VAL A 18 -2.52 8.75 7.98
N TYR A 19 -3.29 9.11 9.02
CA TYR A 19 -2.75 9.81 10.17
C TYR A 19 -1.64 8.99 10.85
N ILE A 20 -1.88 7.70 11.15
CA ILE A 20 -0.88 6.80 11.74
C ILE A 20 0.37 6.71 10.86
N VAL A 21 0.23 6.54 9.54
CA VAL A 21 1.35 6.52 8.60
C VAL A 21 2.16 7.81 8.71
N SER A 22 1.51 8.97 8.73
CA SER A 22 2.22 10.26 8.81
C SER A 22 2.98 10.47 10.13
N VAL A 23 2.42 9.97 11.25
CA VAL A 23 3.08 9.99 12.56
C VAL A 23 4.25 9.03 12.61
N LEU A 24 4.07 7.79 12.13
CA LEU A 24 5.12 6.78 12.09
C LEU A 24 6.28 7.18 11.17
N ASP A 25 5.99 7.76 10.01
CA ASP A 25 6.99 8.22 9.05
C ASP A 25 7.89 9.28 9.66
N ARG A 26 7.31 10.28 10.36
CA ARG A 26 8.08 11.31 11.07
C ARG A 26 8.86 10.77 12.25
N LEU A 27 8.23 9.90 13.05
CA LEU A 27 8.90 9.28 14.19
C LEU A 27 10.15 8.52 13.73
N LEU A 28 10.00 7.69 12.71
CA LEU A 28 11.08 6.87 12.18
C LEU A 28 12.13 7.72 11.47
N ALA A 29 11.74 8.76 10.72
CA ALA A 29 12.67 9.74 10.15
C ALA A 29 13.49 10.47 11.24
N GLY A 30 12.85 10.95 12.31
CA GLY A 30 13.51 11.61 13.44
C GLY A 30 14.51 10.68 14.13
N THR A 31 14.12 9.42 14.38
CA THR A 31 15.04 8.43 14.96
C THR A 31 16.23 8.11 14.04
N ALA A 32 16.04 8.10 12.72
CA ALA A 32 17.12 7.90 11.75
C ALA A 32 18.06 9.10 11.68
N ALA A 33 17.53 10.32 11.84
CA ALA A 33 18.29 11.56 11.87
C ALA A 33 18.96 11.87 13.23
N GLY A 34 18.69 11.07 14.27
CA GLY A 34 19.17 11.33 15.64
C GLY A 34 18.45 12.48 16.35
N ASN A 35 17.39 13.03 15.76
CA ASN A 35 16.61 14.12 16.33
C ASN A 35 15.38 13.58 17.07
N ARG A 36 15.19 14.04 18.31
CA ARG A 36 13.97 13.76 19.07
C ARG A 36 13.06 14.98 19.03
N GLU A 37 12.12 14.98 18.10
CA GLU A 37 11.01 15.92 18.14
C GLU A 37 10.17 15.70 19.40
N GLY A 38 9.60 16.76 19.97
CA GLY A 38 8.68 16.64 21.10
C GLY A 38 7.45 15.83 20.72
N THR A 39 6.97 14.97 21.62
CA THR A 39 5.79 14.10 21.38
C THR A 39 4.55 14.88 20.94
N ALA A 40 4.33 16.07 21.50
CA ALA A 40 3.25 16.95 21.09
C ALA A 40 3.42 17.50 19.66
N ALA A 41 4.66 17.79 19.23
CA ALA A 41 4.92 18.24 17.87
C ALA A 41 4.63 17.11 16.87
N LEU A 42 5.10 15.90 17.15
CA LEU A 42 4.89 14.73 16.31
C LEU A 42 3.40 14.46 16.01
N LEU A 43 2.53 14.61 17.01
CA LEU A 43 1.08 14.39 16.87
C LEU A 43 0.35 15.54 16.15
N LEU A 44 0.82 16.78 16.31
CA LEU A 44 0.18 17.96 15.70
C LEU A 44 0.66 18.24 14.27
N ASP A 45 1.83 17.74 13.92
CA ASP A 45 2.48 17.99 12.64
C ASP A 45 1.72 17.49 11.39
N PRO A 46 1.02 16.35 11.41
CA PRO A 46 0.14 15.97 10.30
C PRO A 46 -0.91 17.04 10.02
N PHE A 47 -1.54 17.60 11.05
CA PHE A 47 -2.53 18.67 10.90
C PHE A 47 -1.90 19.96 10.38
N ARG A 48 -0.70 20.32 10.84
CA ARG A 48 0.05 21.46 10.31
C ARG A 48 0.39 21.29 8.83
N SER A 49 0.78 20.08 8.42
CA SER A 49 1.10 19.76 7.02
C SER A 49 -0.13 19.87 6.12
N VAL A 50 -1.27 19.39 6.60
CA VAL A 50 -2.56 19.53 5.91
C VAL A 50 -2.92 21.01 5.78
N ALA A 51 -2.88 21.77 6.87
CA ALA A 51 -3.18 23.21 6.85
C ALA A 51 -2.26 23.98 5.89
N LEU A 52 -0.97 23.66 5.88
CA LEU A 52 0.00 24.25 4.97
C LEU A 52 -0.36 23.96 3.50
N LEU A 53 -0.59 22.70 3.14
CA LEU A 53 -0.96 22.32 1.77
C LEU A 53 -2.32 22.88 1.35
N MET A 54 -3.27 23.02 2.27
CA MET A 54 -4.56 23.65 1.97
C MET A 54 -4.43 25.15 1.72
N SER A 55 -3.48 25.83 2.37
CA SER A 55 -3.22 27.25 2.15
C SER A 55 -2.40 27.56 0.89
N GLN A 56 -1.68 26.57 0.38
CA GLN A 56 -0.85 26.72 -0.81
C GLN A 56 -1.71 26.85 -2.07
N ARG A 57 -1.40 27.83 -2.93
CA ARG A 57 -2.09 28.02 -4.21
C ARG A 57 -1.77 26.86 -5.16
N ARG A 58 -2.80 26.43 -5.88
CA ARG A 58 -2.67 25.44 -6.95
C ARG A 58 -1.93 26.04 -8.15
N THR A 59 -0.83 25.43 -8.53
CA THR A 59 -0.09 25.64 -9.77
C THR A 59 -0.68 24.80 -10.89
N VAL A 60 -0.57 25.28 -12.12
CA VAL A 60 -1.09 24.63 -13.32
C VAL A 60 -0.10 24.89 -14.44
N THR A 61 0.14 23.91 -15.31
CA THR A 61 0.99 24.05 -16.49
C THR A 61 0.26 24.76 -17.63
N GLU A 62 0.92 25.05 -18.75
CA GLU A 62 0.30 25.82 -19.86
C GLU A 62 -0.87 25.09 -20.53
N ARG A 63 -0.74 23.77 -20.75
CA ARG A 63 -1.75 22.94 -21.43
C ARG A 63 -1.90 21.56 -20.77
N PRO A 64 -2.37 21.49 -19.51
CA PRO A 64 -2.60 20.20 -18.84
C PRO A 64 -3.90 19.56 -19.31
N ASP A 65 -3.93 18.24 -19.21
CA ASP A 65 -5.17 17.48 -19.20
C ASP A 65 -5.82 17.61 -17.81
N ARG A 66 -6.74 18.57 -17.68
CA ARG A 66 -7.35 18.94 -16.39
C ARG A 66 -8.20 17.81 -15.80
N GLU A 67 -8.87 17.04 -16.66
CA GLU A 67 -9.76 15.96 -16.26
C GLU A 67 -8.94 14.80 -15.71
N ALA A 68 -7.92 14.36 -16.47
CA ALA A 68 -6.97 13.35 -16.03
C ALA A 68 -6.27 13.74 -14.72
N TRP A 69 -5.87 15.00 -14.59
CA TRP A 69 -5.13 15.47 -13.41
C TRP A 69 -5.97 15.46 -12.14
N ALA A 70 -7.26 15.79 -12.26
CA ALA A 70 -8.21 15.70 -11.14
C ALA A 70 -8.61 14.25 -10.84
N LEU A 71 -8.74 13.41 -11.87
CA LEU A 71 -9.15 12.02 -11.74
C LEU A 71 -8.04 11.17 -11.10
N ALA A 72 -6.77 11.42 -11.37
CA ALA A 72 -5.68 10.56 -10.91
C ALA A 72 -5.61 10.38 -9.38
N PRO A 73 -5.63 11.42 -8.53
CA PRO A 73 -5.68 11.25 -7.09
C PRO A 73 -6.97 10.59 -6.59
N ALA A 74 -8.11 10.89 -7.23
CA ALA A 74 -9.40 10.30 -6.88
C ALA A 74 -9.44 8.80 -7.20
N LEU A 75 -8.88 8.40 -8.34
CA LEU A 75 -8.73 7.01 -8.75
C LEU A 75 -7.81 6.26 -7.78
N LEU A 76 -6.66 6.83 -7.42
CA LEU A 76 -5.75 6.21 -6.46
C LEU A 76 -6.43 6.00 -5.09
N ALA A 77 -7.16 7.01 -4.58
CA ALA A 77 -7.89 6.90 -3.33
C ALA A 77 -9.04 5.87 -3.42
N GLY A 78 -9.75 5.84 -4.56
CA GLY A 78 -10.80 4.87 -4.83
C GLY A 78 -10.27 3.44 -4.86
N LEU A 79 -9.12 3.21 -5.49
CA LEU A 79 -8.46 1.90 -5.52
C LEU A 79 -8.03 1.45 -4.12
N ALA A 80 -7.49 2.36 -3.29
CA ALA A 80 -7.20 2.07 -1.89
C ALA A 80 -8.47 1.69 -1.11
N ALA A 81 -9.55 2.44 -1.30
CA ALA A 81 -10.84 2.15 -0.65
C ALA A 81 -11.41 0.79 -1.09
N VAL A 82 -11.41 0.50 -2.39
CA VAL A 82 -11.88 -0.79 -2.94
C VAL A 82 -11.02 -1.94 -2.42
N ALA A 83 -9.69 -1.80 -2.43
CA ALA A 83 -8.76 -2.78 -1.88
C ALA A 83 -9.06 -3.08 -0.40
N PHE A 84 -9.39 -2.04 0.39
CA PHE A 84 -9.72 -2.19 1.80
C PHE A 84 -11.04 -2.92 2.05
N THR A 85 -12.03 -2.81 1.15
CA THR A 85 -13.37 -3.37 1.40
C THR A 85 -13.41 -4.90 1.58
N ALA A 86 -12.46 -5.61 0.97
CA ALA A 86 -12.34 -7.06 1.03
C ALA A 86 -11.71 -7.57 2.35
N ILE A 87 -11.23 -6.68 3.21
CA ILE A 87 -10.45 -7.03 4.40
C ILE A 87 -11.37 -7.08 5.63
N PRO A 88 -11.56 -8.24 6.28
CA PRO A 88 -12.36 -8.33 7.51
C PRO A 88 -11.54 -7.86 8.71
N LEU A 89 -12.05 -6.86 9.44
CA LEU A 89 -11.41 -6.37 10.66
C LEU A 89 -11.77 -7.19 11.89
N THR A 90 -12.95 -7.83 11.89
CA THR A 90 -13.40 -8.76 12.93
C THR A 90 -13.93 -10.03 12.29
N PRO A 91 -13.96 -11.16 13.03
CA PRO A 91 -14.58 -12.37 12.53
C PRO A 91 -16.02 -12.09 12.09
N GLY A 92 -16.35 -12.37 10.82
CA GLY A 92 -17.69 -12.19 10.27
C GLY A 92 -18.08 -10.77 9.85
N LEU A 93 -17.19 -9.77 9.95
CA LEU A 93 -17.47 -8.39 9.53
C LEU A 93 -16.43 -7.91 8.50
N ALA A 94 -16.57 -8.36 7.26
CA ALA A 94 -16.02 -7.67 6.10
C ALA A 94 -16.98 -6.56 5.65
N ILE A 95 -16.45 -5.47 5.11
CA ILE A 95 -17.28 -4.38 4.57
C ILE A 95 -18.06 -4.89 3.35
N ALA A 96 -17.37 -5.64 2.49
CA ALA A 96 -17.95 -6.44 1.44
C ALA A 96 -17.41 -7.87 1.56
N ASP A 97 -18.28 -8.82 1.86
CA ASP A 97 -17.91 -10.24 1.80
C ASP A 97 -17.95 -10.70 0.34
N VAL A 98 -16.78 -10.75 -0.28
CA VAL A 98 -16.62 -11.10 -1.69
C VAL A 98 -15.95 -12.48 -1.77
N PRO A 99 -16.56 -13.47 -2.45
CA PRO A 99 -15.99 -14.82 -2.57
C PRO A 99 -14.57 -14.86 -3.17
N VAL A 100 -14.23 -13.85 -3.96
CA VAL A 100 -12.92 -13.64 -4.61
C VAL A 100 -12.20 -12.39 -4.07
N GLY A 101 -12.28 -12.16 -2.75
CA GLY A 101 -11.74 -10.95 -2.10
C GLY A 101 -10.25 -10.71 -2.32
N ILE A 102 -9.42 -11.76 -2.31
CA ILE A 102 -7.99 -11.63 -2.62
C ILE A 102 -7.76 -11.15 -4.06
N VAL A 103 -8.54 -11.66 -5.02
CA VAL A 103 -8.44 -11.28 -6.43
C VAL A 103 -8.90 -9.85 -6.62
N LEU A 104 -9.98 -9.42 -5.94
CA LEU A 104 -10.44 -8.03 -5.95
C LEU A 104 -9.34 -7.07 -5.46
N PHE A 105 -8.69 -7.41 -4.35
CA PHE A 105 -7.57 -6.64 -3.83
C PHE A 105 -6.41 -6.59 -4.84
N GLY A 106 -5.99 -7.74 -5.38
CA GLY A 106 -4.92 -7.80 -6.38
C GLY A 106 -5.23 -6.97 -7.62
N ALA A 107 -6.46 -7.03 -8.13
CA ALA A 107 -6.92 -6.24 -9.26
C ALA A 107 -6.87 -4.73 -8.96
N ALA A 108 -7.30 -4.31 -7.76
CA ALA A 108 -7.22 -2.91 -7.35
C ALA A 108 -5.78 -2.41 -7.30
N LEU A 109 -4.84 -3.22 -6.79
CA LEU A 109 -3.42 -2.87 -6.71
C LEU A 109 -2.77 -2.76 -8.10
N VAL A 110 -3.08 -3.66 -9.03
CA VAL A 110 -2.56 -3.58 -10.41
C VAL A 110 -3.06 -2.33 -11.14
N GLN A 111 -4.30 -1.90 -10.88
CA GLN A 111 -4.88 -0.67 -11.46
C GLN A 111 -4.22 0.63 -10.96
N VAL A 112 -3.42 0.57 -9.88
CA VAL A 112 -2.64 1.73 -9.41
C VAL A 112 -1.71 2.24 -10.51
N MET A 113 -1.22 1.35 -11.38
CA MET A 113 -0.42 1.72 -12.55
C MET A 113 -1.10 2.79 -13.41
N VAL A 114 -2.41 2.64 -13.63
CA VAL A 114 -3.19 3.58 -14.44
C VAL A 114 -3.28 4.94 -13.73
N ALA A 115 -3.56 4.95 -12.41
CA ALA A 115 -3.65 6.19 -11.65
C ALA A 115 -2.34 6.98 -11.63
N VAL A 116 -1.20 6.31 -11.43
CA VAL A 116 0.13 6.95 -11.42
C VAL A 116 0.56 7.40 -12.80
N PHE A 117 0.30 6.59 -13.84
CA PHE A 117 0.59 7.01 -15.21
C PHE A 117 -0.23 8.23 -15.61
N LEU A 118 -1.54 8.24 -15.29
CA LEU A 118 -2.43 9.37 -15.54
C LEU A 118 -1.95 10.63 -14.81
N HIS A 119 -1.50 10.51 -13.56
CA HIS A 119 -0.93 11.64 -12.81
C HIS A 119 0.28 12.24 -13.53
N GLY A 120 1.24 11.41 -13.93
CA GLY A 120 2.43 11.84 -14.65
C GLY A 120 2.12 12.48 -16.02
N TRP A 121 1.23 11.87 -16.79
CA TRP A 121 0.81 12.36 -18.11
C TRP A 121 0.08 13.72 -18.04
N SER A 122 -0.84 13.84 -17.09
CA SER A 122 -1.83 14.93 -17.05
C SER A 122 -1.23 16.34 -16.91
N SER A 123 -0.07 16.44 -16.28
CA SER A 123 0.65 17.71 -16.11
C SER A 123 1.25 18.25 -17.40
N ASN A 124 1.37 17.44 -18.46
CA ASN A 124 2.01 17.81 -19.74
C ASN A 124 3.44 18.38 -19.54
N SER A 125 4.24 17.71 -18.70
CA SER A 125 5.63 18.05 -18.41
C SER A 125 6.51 16.79 -18.48
N ILE A 126 7.77 16.96 -18.91
CA ILE A 126 8.67 15.83 -19.21
C ILE A 126 9.01 15.02 -17.95
N PHE A 127 9.31 15.68 -16.82
CA PHE A 127 9.71 14.96 -15.60
C PHE A 127 8.58 14.14 -14.98
N PRO A 128 7.35 14.67 -14.83
CA PRO A 128 6.22 13.85 -14.40
C PRO A 128 5.92 12.67 -15.33
N LEU A 129 6.03 12.87 -16.65
CA LEU A 129 5.82 11.80 -17.62
C LEU A 129 6.84 10.66 -17.45
N ILE A 130 8.12 10.99 -17.27
CA ILE A 130 9.16 9.99 -16.97
C ILE A 130 8.85 9.26 -15.66
N GLY A 131 8.37 9.96 -14.64
CA GLY A 131 7.91 9.37 -13.37
C GLY A 131 6.81 8.32 -13.58
N GLY A 132 5.81 8.64 -14.41
CA GLY A 132 4.74 7.71 -14.79
C GLY A 132 5.27 6.45 -15.48
N TYR A 133 6.17 6.59 -16.46
CA TYR A 133 6.78 5.44 -17.14
C TYR A 133 7.66 4.59 -16.22
N ARG A 134 8.40 5.21 -15.29
CA ARG A 134 9.16 4.46 -14.28
C ARG A 134 8.25 3.64 -13.38
N PHE A 135 7.10 4.17 -12.99
CA PHE A 135 6.15 3.36 -12.23
C PHE A 135 5.54 2.23 -13.05
N ALA A 136 5.21 2.45 -14.32
CA ALA A 136 4.72 1.37 -15.18
C ALA A 136 5.71 0.21 -15.26
N ALA A 137 6.99 0.49 -15.50
CA ALA A 137 8.04 -0.53 -15.51
C ALA A 137 8.20 -1.23 -14.14
N LEU A 138 8.08 -0.49 -13.03
CA LEU A 138 8.14 -1.04 -11.67
C LEU A 138 6.96 -1.99 -11.41
N ALA A 139 5.74 -1.49 -11.59
CA ALA A 139 4.49 -2.20 -11.30
C ALA A 139 4.38 -3.50 -12.11
N LEU A 140 4.78 -3.48 -13.39
CA LEU A 140 4.83 -4.69 -14.22
C LEU A 140 5.84 -5.71 -13.69
N SER A 141 7.00 -5.26 -13.24
CA SER A 141 8.08 -6.15 -12.77
C SER A 141 7.76 -6.82 -11.43
N VAL A 142 7.03 -6.13 -10.55
CA VAL A 142 6.67 -6.67 -9.21
C VAL A 142 5.26 -7.25 -9.15
N GLY A 143 4.43 -7.03 -10.18
CA GLY A 143 3.03 -7.44 -10.21
C GLY A 143 2.80 -8.95 -10.24
N ILE A 144 3.62 -9.70 -11.01
CA ILE A 144 3.51 -11.16 -11.06
C ILE A 144 3.97 -11.78 -9.72
N PRO A 145 5.16 -11.45 -9.17
CA PRO A 145 5.57 -11.97 -7.85
C PRO A 145 4.57 -11.65 -6.74
N PHE A 146 4.02 -10.43 -6.73
CA PHE A 146 2.98 -10.01 -5.78
C PHE A 146 1.74 -10.93 -5.84
N SER A 147 1.23 -11.17 -7.06
CA SER A 147 0.01 -11.94 -7.26
C SER A 147 0.21 -13.41 -6.91
N LEU A 148 1.37 -13.99 -7.27
CA LEU A 148 1.71 -15.38 -6.95
C LEU A 148 1.69 -15.62 -5.44
N VAL A 149 2.46 -14.83 -4.70
CA VAL A 149 2.58 -14.97 -3.25
C VAL A 149 1.26 -14.71 -2.53
N LEU A 150 0.46 -13.76 -3.02
CA LEU A 150 -0.86 -13.51 -2.44
C LEU A 150 -1.81 -14.69 -2.69
N ILE A 151 -1.80 -15.29 -3.88
CA ILE A 151 -2.59 -16.49 -4.19
C ILE A 151 -2.10 -17.71 -3.39
N THR A 152 -0.80 -17.82 -3.09
CA THR A 152 -0.28 -18.91 -2.24
C THR A 152 -0.98 -18.97 -0.89
N THR A 153 -1.35 -17.82 -0.31
CA THR A 153 -2.08 -17.77 0.98
C THR A 153 -3.48 -18.39 0.94
N ALA A 154 -4.06 -18.51 -0.26
CA ALA A 154 -5.36 -19.13 -0.49
C ALA A 154 -5.31 -20.66 -0.56
N ILE A 155 -4.13 -21.25 -0.84
CA ILE A 155 -3.99 -22.71 -1.03
C ILE A 155 -4.42 -23.48 0.22
N PRO A 156 -3.92 -23.19 1.44
CA PRO A 156 -4.33 -23.93 2.64
C PRO A 156 -5.78 -23.66 3.06
N ALA A 157 -6.41 -22.62 2.50
CA ALA A 157 -7.78 -22.24 2.79
C ALA A 157 -8.78 -22.83 1.78
N GLU A 158 -8.30 -23.40 0.66
CA GLU A 158 -9.11 -23.88 -0.48
C GLU A 158 -10.16 -22.85 -0.95
N SER A 159 -9.87 -21.56 -0.78
CA SER A 159 -10.82 -20.49 -1.02
C SER A 159 -10.11 -19.17 -1.29
N LEU A 160 -10.68 -18.36 -2.18
CA LEU A 160 -10.20 -17.01 -2.51
C LEU A 160 -10.83 -15.92 -1.61
N SER A 161 -11.72 -16.32 -0.69
CA SER A 161 -12.32 -15.42 0.29
C SER A 161 -11.33 -15.12 1.41
N VAL A 162 -11.08 -13.82 1.66
CA VAL A 162 -10.16 -13.36 2.71
C VAL A 162 -10.62 -13.83 4.10
N GLY A 163 -11.93 -13.93 4.32
CA GLY A 163 -12.49 -14.42 5.58
C GLY A 163 -12.14 -15.90 5.84
N VAL A 164 -12.24 -16.74 4.81
CA VAL A 164 -11.88 -18.16 4.89
C VAL A 164 -10.37 -18.33 5.07
N ILE A 165 -9.56 -17.51 4.40
CA ILE A 165 -8.10 -17.48 4.55
C ILE A 165 -7.67 -17.08 5.96
N ILE A 166 -8.37 -16.14 6.60
CA ILE A 166 -8.15 -15.85 8.01
C ILE A 166 -8.50 -17.06 8.86
N SER A 167 -9.64 -17.72 8.60
CA SER A 167 -10.07 -18.87 9.40
C SER A 167 -9.13 -20.08 9.31
N SER A 168 -8.51 -20.34 8.16
CA SER A 168 -7.54 -21.44 7.99
C SER A 168 -6.24 -21.23 8.78
N GLN A 169 -5.97 -19.99 9.21
CA GLN A 169 -4.82 -19.63 10.03
C GLN A 169 -5.07 -19.81 11.54
N ALA A 170 -6.19 -20.39 11.96
CA ALA A 170 -6.51 -20.59 13.39
C ALA A 170 -5.44 -21.41 14.15
N GLU A 171 -4.94 -22.48 13.54
CA GLU A 171 -3.94 -23.35 14.15
C GLU A 171 -2.50 -22.89 13.92
N LEU A 172 -2.21 -22.42 12.70
CA LEU A 172 -0.86 -22.01 12.29
C LEU A 172 -0.95 -20.88 11.27
N TRP A 173 -0.30 -19.75 11.55
CA TRP A 173 -0.32 -18.58 10.67
C TRP A 173 0.44 -18.83 9.36
N ASN A 174 -0.01 -18.16 8.30
CA ASN A 174 0.59 -18.31 6.98
C ASN A 174 2.04 -17.80 6.93
N VAL A 175 2.44 -16.86 7.80
CA VAL A 175 3.85 -16.45 7.93
C VAL A 175 4.78 -17.62 8.31
N LEU A 176 4.29 -18.62 9.03
CA LEU A 176 5.05 -19.82 9.39
C LEU A 176 4.92 -20.93 8.34
N ARG A 177 3.73 -21.07 7.72
CA ARG A 177 3.50 -22.02 6.63
C ARG A 177 4.28 -21.66 5.36
N GLN A 178 4.42 -20.36 5.09
CA GLN A 178 4.99 -19.78 3.88
C GLN A 178 5.99 -18.67 4.25
N PRO A 179 7.18 -19.03 4.76
CA PRO A 179 8.15 -18.04 5.27
C PRO A 179 8.69 -17.09 4.20
N LEU A 180 8.66 -17.49 2.92
CA LEU A 180 9.07 -16.65 1.79
C LEU A 180 7.96 -15.67 1.36
N GLY A 181 6.70 -16.06 1.55
CA GLY A 181 5.55 -15.27 1.13
C GLY A 181 5.50 -13.88 1.75
N LEU A 182 5.53 -13.76 3.08
CA LEU A 182 5.40 -12.44 3.72
C LEU A 182 6.50 -11.43 3.27
N PRO A 183 7.80 -11.76 3.27
CA PRO A 183 8.84 -10.86 2.77
C PRO A 183 8.64 -10.41 1.32
N ILE A 184 8.31 -11.35 0.41
CA ILE A 184 8.07 -11.02 -1.01
C ILE A 184 6.83 -10.14 -1.15
N TYR A 185 5.76 -10.44 -0.41
CA TYR A 185 4.56 -9.62 -0.37
C TYR A 185 4.88 -8.19 0.09
N LEU A 186 5.62 -8.02 1.19
CA LEU A 186 5.95 -6.69 1.71
C LEU A 186 6.79 -5.87 0.71
N LEU A 187 7.78 -6.48 0.06
CA LEU A 187 8.61 -5.80 -0.94
C LEU A 187 7.80 -5.38 -2.18
N THR A 188 6.95 -6.28 -2.68
CA THR A 188 6.15 -6.01 -3.87
C THR A 188 5.00 -5.04 -3.58
N ALA A 189 4.39 -5.11 -2.39
CA ALA A 189 3.39 -4.16 -1.91
C ALA A 189 3.99 -2.76 -1.71
N LEU A 190 5.22 -2.64 -1.17
CA LEU A 190 5.96 -1.38 -1.14
C LEU A 190 6.20 -0.83 -2.56
N GLY A 191 6.45 -1.71 -3.53
CA GLY A 191 6.54 -1.38 -4.95
C GLY A 191 5.26 -0.73 -5.49
N PHE A 192 4.11 -1.35 -5.27
CA PHE A 192 2.81 -0.79 -5.68
C PHE A 192 2.42 0.48 -4.94
N ALA A 193 2.76 0.60 -3.66
CA ALA A 193 2.57 1.82 -2.89
C ALA A 193 3.62 2.90 -3.18
N PHE A 194 4.63 2.57 -4.03
CA PHE A 194 5.78 3.41 -4.38
C PHE A 194 6.37 4.13 -3.16
N TRP A 195 6.59 3.36 -2.10
CA TRP A 195 7.02 3.86 -0.80
C TRP A 195 8.49 3.51 -0.51
N GLY A 196 9.17 4.36 0.28
CA GLY A 196 10.54 4.11 0.73
C GLY A 196 11.53 3.96 -0.44
N PRO A 197 12.27 2.83 -0.57
CA PRO A 197 13.21 2.62 -1.66
C PRO A 197 12.53 2.48 -3.03
N PHE A 198 11.23 2.23 -3.10
CA PHE A 198 10.50 2.02 -4.36
C PHE A 198 9.78 3.28 -4.87
N GLN A 199 10.06 4.45 -4.31
CA GLN A 199 9.48 5.75 -4.70
C GLN A 199 9.98 6.28 -6.06
N HIS A 200 10.20 5.41 -7.04
CA HIS A 200 10.64 5.74 -8.40
C HIS A 200 9.74 6.71 -9.17
N PRO A 201 8.39 6.68 -9.07
CA PRO A 201 7.56 7.71 -9.70
C PRO A 201 7.82 9.10 -9.16
N ASP A 202 8.03 9.24 -7.85
CA ASP A 202 8.13 10.54 -7.15
C ASP A 202 9.58 10.88 -6.75
N ALA A 203 10.53 10.38 -7.53
CA ALA A 203 11.92 10.35 -7.12
C ALA A 203 12.58 11.75 -7.18
N ALA A 204 13.44 12.02 -6.20
CA ALA A 204 14.19 13.29 -6.13
C ALA A 204 15.15 13.51 -7.31
N ASP A 205 15.65 12.44 -7.97
CA ASP A 205 16.47 12.55 -9.18
C ASP A 205 15.67 13.01 -10.42
N LEU A 206 14.34 13.03 -10.33
CA LEU A 206 13.43 13.61 -11.31
C LEU A 206 12.76 14.89 -10.79
N ALA A 207 13.43 15.62 -9.90
CA ALA A 207 12.90 16.85 -9.29
C ALA A 207 11.51 16.68 -8.63
N GLY A 208 11.21 15.50 -8.11
CA GLY A 208 9.90 15.16 -7.54
C GLY A 208 9.04 14.26 -8.43
N GLY A 209 9.48 13.96 -9.65
CA GLY A 209 8.85 12.99 -10.56
C GLY A 209 7.39 13.31 -10.87
N SER A 210 6.49 12.34 -10.66
CA SER A 210 5.07 12.42 -11.06
C SER A 210 4.32 13.58 -10.38
N GLN A 211 4.78 13.99 -9.20
CA GLN A 211 4.17 15.07 -8.42
C GLN A 211 4.85 16.45 -8.60
N THR A 212 5.86 16.60 -9.46
CA THR A 212 6.64 17.85 -9.59
C THR A 212 5.78 19.09 -9.86
N GLU A 213 4.79 18.96 -10.75
CA GLU A 213 3.92 20.08 -11.15
C GLU A 213 2.70 20.23 -10.23
N THR A 214 2.50 19.27 -9.30
CA THR A 214 1.32 19.19 -8.44
C THR A 214 1.56 19.93 -7.14
N SER A 215 0.65 20.84 -6.77
CA SER A 215 0.75 21.63 -5.54
C SER A 215 -0.59 21.81 -4.82
N GLY A 216 -0.51 22.32 -3.59
CA GLY A 216 -1.69 22.63 -2.78
C GLY A 216 -2.56 21.42 -2.44
N THR A 217 -3.87 21.58 -2.56
CA THR A 217 -4.86 20.53 -2.25
C THR A 217 -4.74 19.30 -3.15
N ALA A 218 -4.32 19.46 -4.41
CA ALA A 218 -4.10 18.33 -5.31
C ALA A 218 -2.92 17.46 -4.86
N LEU A 219 -1.85 18.09 -4.37
CA LEU A 219 -0.70 17.37 -3.81
C LEU A 219 -1.07 16.67 -2.49
N LEU A 220 -1.88 17.33 -1.67
CA LEU A 220 -2.45 16.72 -0.46
C LEU A 220 -3.26 15.46 -0.81
N ALA A 221 -4.17 15.56 -1.80
CA ALA A 221 -4.97 14.42 -2.25
C ALA A 221 -4.09 13.27 -2.77
N TRP A 222 -3.05 13.57 -3.56
CA TRP A 222 -2.11 12.57 -4.06
C TRP A 222 -1.39 11.83 -2.93
N ARG A 223 -0.81 12.57 -1.97
CA ARG A 223 -0.06 12.00 -0.85
C ARG A 223 -0.94 11.23 0.13
N THR A 224 -2.16 11.71 0.38
CA THR A 224 -3.13 11.01 1.24
C THR A 224 -3.64 9.73 0.59
N ALA A 225 -3.93 9.75 -0.71
CA ALA A 225 -4.31 8.56 -1.47
C ALA A 225 -3.19 7.50 -1.47
N ARG A 226 -1.94 7.91 -1.68
CA ARG A 226 -0.76 7.03 -1.58
C ARG A 226 -0.61 6.40 -0.19
N ALA A 227 -0.78 7.19 0.87
CA ALA A 227 -0.72 6.68 2.24
C ALA A 227 -1.89 5.72 2.54
N ALA A 228 -3.10 5.98 2.04
CA ALA A 228 -4.24 5.09 2.17
C ALA A 228 -4.02 3.74 1.45
N LEU A 229 -3.34 3.77 0.30
CA LEU A 229 -2.94 2.55 -0.40
C LEU A 229 -1.97 1.71 0.43
N LEU A 230 -0.98 2.36 1.06
CA LEU A 230 -0.04 1.70 1.97
C LEU A 230 -0.75 1.05 3.16
N VAL A 231 -1.73 1.74 3.77
CA VAL A 231 -2.58 1.19 4.85
C VAL A 231 -3.33 -0.05 4.38
N SER A 232 -3.95 0.02 3.20
CA SER A 232 -4.70 -1.09 2.63
C SER A 232 -3.80 -2.29 2.36
N ALA A 233 -2.59 -2.05 1.86
CA ALA A 233 -1.60 -3.08 1.62
C ALA A 233 -1.10 -3.75 2.92
N ALA A 234 -0.83 -2.97 3.97
CA ALA A 234 -0.47 -3.52 5.27
C ALA A 234 -1.62 -4.30 5.91
N ALA A 235 -2.86 -3.82 5.78
CA ALA A 235 -4.05 -4.50 6.29
C ALA A 235 -4.26 -5.86 5.60
N MET A 236 -4.08 -5.93 4.29
CA MET A 236 -4.16 -7.21 3.58
C MET A 236 -3.01 -8.15 3.96
N GLY A 237 -1.80 -7.65 4.14
CA GLY A 237 -0.68 -8.46 4.63
C GLY A 237 -0.97 -9.05 6.02
N SER A 238 -1.59 -8.27 6.90
CA SER A 238 -2.02 -8.72 8.22
C SER A 238 -3.07 -9.83 8.11
N ALA A 239 -4.07 -9.66 7.23
CA ALA A 239 -5.13 -10.65 7.01
C ALA A 239 -4.59 -11.95 6.39
N ALA A 240 -3.79 -11.84 5.33
CA ALA A 240 -3.33 -12.97 4.53
C ALA A 240 -2.21 -13.78 5.20
N PHE A 241 -1.32 -13.15 5.98
CA PHE A 241 -0.13 -13.81 6.54
C PHE A 241 -0.13 -13.95 8.06
N LEU A 242 -0.73 -13.00 8.79
CA LEU A 242 -0.67 -12.92 10.25
C LEU A 242 -2.00 -13.28 10.92
N GLY A 243 -2.96 -13.86 10.18
CA GLY A 243 -4.27 -14.25 10.70
C GLY A 243 -5.20 -13.10 11.07
N GLY A 244 -4.95 -11.86 10.61
CA GLY A 244 -5.83 -10.69 10.80
C GLY A 244 -6.36 -10.55 12.24
N PRO A 245 -7.68 -10.76 12.48
CA PRO A 245 -8.30 -10.62 13.79
C PRO A 245 -7.97 -11.71 14.81
N LEU A 246 -7.30 -12.80 14.40
CA LEU A 246 -7.00 -13.92 15.30
C LEU A 246 -5.93 -13.55 16.33
N GLY A 247 -6.20 -13.76 17.61
CA GLY A 247 -5.18 -13.64 18.64
C GLY A 247 -5.76 -13.76 20.04
N PRO A 248 -4.93 -14.02 21.05
CA PRO A 248 -5.40 -14.17 22.43
C PRO A 248 -5.75 -12.80 23.07
N TRP A 249 -6.62 -12.83 24.09
CA TRP A 249 -6.94 -11.74 25.03
C TRP A 249 -7.60 -10.44 24.51
N LEU A 250 -7.31 -9.99 23.29
CA LEU A 250 -7.88 -8.76 22.71
C LEU A 250 -9.04 -9.08 21.74
N PRO A 251 -10.01 -8.16 21.58
CA PRO A 251 -11.05 -8.32 20.57
C PRO A 251 -10.45 -8.29 19.16
N GLY A 252 -11.08 -8.99 18.21
CA GLY A 252 -10.51 -9.20 16.88
C GLY A 252 -10.16 -7.92 16.10
N TRP A 253 -10.95 -6.85 16.25
CA TRP A 253 -10.66 -5.57 15.60
C TRP A 253 -9.36 -4.96 16.11
N ALA A 254 -9.06 -5.10 17.40
CA ALA A 254 -7.84 -4.57 17.99
C ALA A 254 -6.61 -5.34 17.49
N TRP A 255 -6.71 -6.66 17.31
CA TRP A 255 -5.65 -7.47 16.71
C TRP A 255 -5.38 -7.11 15.25
N SER A 256 -6.44 -6.93 14.46
CA SER A 256 -6.33 -6.49 13.06
C SER A 256 -5.61 -5.14 12.97
N ILE A 257 -5.99 -4.17 13.83
CA ILE A 257 -5.33 -2.86 13.88
C ILE A 257 -3.87 -3.00 14.32
N LEU A 258 -3.60 -3.72 15.41
CA LEU A 258 -2.25 -3.86 15.97
C LEU A 258 -1.28 -4.46 14.96
N LYS A 259 -1.67 -5.55 14.28
CA LYS A 259 -0.84 -6.21 13.26
C LYS A 259 -0.67 -5.35 12.01
N THR A 260 -1.73 -4.66 11.58
CA THR A 260 -1.65 -3.69 10.47
C THR A 260 -0.66 -2.58 10.78
N VAL A 261 -0.73 -2.00 11.99
CA VAL A 261 0.19 -0.95 12.44
C VAL A 261 1.62 -1.49 12.58
N ALA A 262 1.80 -2.72 13.04
CA ALA A 262 3.10 -3.38 13.11
C ALA A 262 3.71 -3.54 11.71
N LEU A 263 2.93 -4.02 10.72
CA LEU A 263 3.38 -4.12 9.33
C LEU A 263 3.67 -2.76 8.71
N LEU A 264 2.84 -1.74 8.96
CA LEU A 264 3.11 -0.36 8.56
C LEU A 264 4.45 0.14 9.13
N ALA A 265 4.69 -0.09 10.42
CA ALA A 265 5.94 0.30 11.06
C ALA A 265 7.13 -0.39 10.41
N VAL A 266 7.05 -1.69 10.09
CA VAL A 266 8.10 -2.43 9.37
C VAL A 266 8.33 -1.87 7.97
N MET A 267 7.25 -1.64 7.20
CA MET A 267 7.33 -1.11 5.83
C MET A 267 7.94 0.30 5.79
N ILE A 268 7.52 1.19 6.70
CA ILE A 268 8.04 2.56 6.81
C ILE A 268 9.48 2.54 7.35
N TRP A 269 9.78 1.71 8.34
CA TRP A 269 11.13 1.55 8.88
C TRP A 269 12.11 1.07 7.81
N PHE A 270 11.71 0.07 7.03
CA PHE A 270 12.49 -0.41 5.89
C PHE A 270 12.73 0.72 4.88
N GLY A 271 11.71 1.55 4.66
CA GLY A 271 11.78 2.76 3.83
C GLY A 271 12.87 3.75 4.24
N HIS A 272 13.04 4.00 5.55
CA HIS A 272 14.05 4.92 6.07
C HIS A 272 15.44 4.30 6.20
N ARG A 273 15.54 2.97 6.31
CA ARG A 273 16.83 2.27 6.48
C ARG A 273 17.48 1.84 5.19
N THR A 274 16.73 1.72 4.11
CA THR A 274 17.25 1.28 2.82
C THR A 274 17.48 2.44 1.89
N ALA A 275 18.67 2.50 1.30
CA ALA A 275 18.93 3.45 0.22
C ALA A 275 18.08 3.07 -1.00
N ARG A 276 17.53 4.07 -1.70
CA ARG A 276 16.80 3.86 -2.95
C ARG A 276 17.75 3.24 -4.00
N PRO A 277 17.54 1.97 -4.41
CA PRO A 277 18.31 1.37 -5.49
C PRO A 277 18.01 2.07 -6.82
N ARG A 278 18.88 1.89 -7.81
CA ARG A 278 18.57 2.35 -9.17
C ARG A 278 17.40 1.57 -9.75
N MET A 279 16.59 2.24 -10.57
CA MET A 279 15.39 1.66 -11.19
C MET A 279 15.70 0.38 -11.97
N GLU A 280 16.80 0.37 -12.73
CA GLU A 280 17.28 -0.81 -13.47
C GLU A 280 17.52 -2.03 -12.58
N ASN A 281 18.03 -1.81 -11.36
CA ASN A 281 18.33 -2.89 -10.41
C ASN A 281 17.05 -3.41 -9.76
N VAL A 282 16.06 -2.55 -9.51
CA VAL A 282 14.76 -2.98 -9.00
C VAL A 282 14.01 -3.83 -10.00
N VAL A 283 14.00 -3.43 -11.27
CA VAL A 283 13.39 -4.22 -12.35
C VAL A 283 14.08 -5.57 -12.47
N LYS A 284 15.42 -5.59 -12.53
CA LYS A 284 16.19 -6.83 -12.55
C LYS A 284 15.90 -7.71 -11.33
N PHE A 285 15.82 -7.13 -10.14
CA PHE A 285 15.51 -7.86 -8.91
C PHE A 285 14.10 -8.46 -8.94
N GLY A 286 13.10 -7.74 -9.45
CA GLY A 286 11.73 -8.25 -9.63
C GLY A 286 11.68 -9.49 -10.51
N TRP A 287 12.32 -9.43 -11.69
CA TRP A 287 12.30 -10.52 -12.67
C TRP A 287 13.23 -11.68 -12.33
N LEU A 288 14.45 -11.40 -11.86
CA LEU A 288 15.48 -12.42 -11.68
C LEU A 288 15.50 -13.04 -10.29
N VAL A 289 14.94 -12.36 -9.28
CA VAL A 289 14.99 -12.84 -7.88
C VAL A 289 13.59 -13.05 -7.33
N LEU A 290 12.73 -12.03 -7.33
CA LEU A 290 11.41 -12.13 -6.72
C LEU A 290 10.51 -13.14 -7.44
N LEU A 291 10.53 -13.17 -8.77
CA LEU A 291 9.69 -14.08 -9.54
C LEU A 291 10.05 -15.57 -9.30
N PRO A 292 11.31 -16.00 -9.42
CA PRO A 292 11.68 -17.38 -9.08
C PRO A 292 11.38 -17.74 -7.62
N LEU A 293 11.65 -16.85 -6.67
CA LEU A 293 11.34 -17.10 -5.25
C LEU A 293 9.83 -17.22 -4.98
N ALA A 294 9.02 -16.41 -5.65
CA ALA A 294 7.56 -16.50 -5.56
C ALA A 294 7.05 -17.84 -6.13
N LEU A 295 7.64 -18.34 -7.21
CA LEU A 295 7.30 -19.67 -7.75
C LEU A 295 7.68 -20.78 -6.76
N VAL A 296 8.86 -20.70 -6.15
CA VAL A 296 9.28 -21.66 -5.10
C VAL A 296 8.29 -21.64 -3.94
N ASP A 297 7.86 -20.46 -3.48
CA ASP A 297 6.86 -20.32 -2.42
C ASP A 297 5.54 -21.02 -2.78
N VAL A 298 5.05 -20.85 -4.01
CA VAL A 298 3.86 -21.55 -4.52
C VAL A 298 4.05 -23.07 -4.48
N PHE A 299 5.16 -23.59 -5.02
CA PHE A 299 5.40 -25.04 -5.06
C PHE A 299 5.55 -25.65 -3.67
N VAL A 300 6.29 -24.98 -2.78
CA VAL A 300 6.47 -25.44 -1.40
C VAL A 300 5.14 -25.43 -0.66
N SER A 301 4.35 -24.36 -0.76
CA SER A 301 3.04 -24.32 -0.10
C SER A 301 2.08 -25.36 -0.66
N GLY A 302 2.09 -25.60 -1.97
CA GLY A 302 1.28 -26.65 -2.60
C GLY A 302 1.68 -28.04 -2.12
N ALA A 303 2.98 -28.32 -2.01
CA ALA A 303 3.49 -29.60 -1.53
C ALA A 303 3.20 -29.84 -0.04
N LEU A 304 3.12 -28.78 0.78
CA LEU A 304 2.81 -28.89 2.21
C LEU A 304 1.31 -29.03 2.51
N THR A 305 0.44 -28.77 1.53
CA THR A 305 -1.02 -28.80 1.69
C THR A 305 -1.69 -30.04 1.08
N LEU A 306 -1.00 -30.73 0.16
CA LEU A 306 -1.35 -32.08 -0.31
C LEU A 306 -1.04 -33.14 0.75
#